data_AF-A0A928KUS6-F1
#
_entry.id   AF-A0A928KUS6-F1
#
_cell.length_a   1.000
_cell.length_b   1.000
_cell.length_c   1.000
_cell.angle_alpha   90.00
_cell.angle_beta   90.00
_cell.angle_gamma   90.00
#
_symmetry.space_group_name_H-M   'P 1'
#
loop_
_entity.id
_entity.type
_entity.pdbx_description
1 polymer ?
#
loop_
_entity_poly.entity_id
_entity_poly.type
_entity_poly.pdbx_seq_one_letter_code
_entity_poly.pdbx_strand_id
1 'polypeptide(L)'
;MEQKGIARKLDQHGRIVIPIEARQLLGWTAHTPIEIGRLGRYILLYTQGESDAKPIPVRENPVLRETEEMLGNLPDQDLLLVWEILHRLTKQQKGAE
;
A
#
# COMPACT_ATOMS: atom_id res chain seq x y z
N MET A 1 18.16 -9.40 -10.52
CA MET A 1 18.11 -8.60 -9.27
C MET A 1 17.17 -9.32 -8.32
N GLU A 2 17.68 -9.78 -7.18
CA GLU A 2 16.89 -10.57 -6.23
C GLU A 2 15.73 -9.74 -5.67
N GLN A 3 14.54 -10.34 -5.62
CA GLN A 3 13.39 -9.76 -4.95
C GLN A 3 13.78 -9.53 -3.49
N LYS A 4 14.01 -8.27 -3.09
CA LYS A 4 14.21 -7.87 -1.67
C LYS A 4 12.91 -7.95 -0.87
N GLY A 5 12.09 -8.98 -1.12
CA GLY A 5 10.84 -9.24 -0.42
C GLY A 5 11.03 -10.33 0.61
N ILE A 6 10.42 -10.18 1.79
CA ILE A 6 10.36 -11.25 2.78
C ILE A 6 9.18 -12.14 2.43
N ALA A 7 9.44 -13.31 1.85
CA ALA A 7 8.39 -14.29 1.61
C ALA A 7 7.93 -14.91 2.94
N ARG A 8 6.61 -14.90 3.18
CA ARG A 8 5.95 -15.56 4.31
C ARG A 8 4.76 -16.36 3.83
N LYS A 9 4.60 -17.56 4.39
CA LYS A 9 3.41 -18.37 4.16
C LYS A 9 2.26 -17.81 4.99
N LEU A 10 1.06 -17.84 4.42
CA LEU A 10 -0.16 -17.66 5.18
C LEU A 10 -0.32 -18.83 6.15
N ASP A 11 -0.83 -18.55 7.35
CA ASP A 11 -1.18 -19.62 8.27
C ASP A 11 -2.54 -20.25 7.93
N GLN A 12 -2.95 -21.24 8.74
CA GLN A 12 -4.20 -21.99 8.53
C GLN A 12 -5.47 -21.13 8.61
N HIS A 13 -5.38 -19.92 9.18
CA HIS A 13 -6.49 -18.98 9.31
C HIS A 13 -6.39 -17.83 8.29
N GLY A 14 -5.46 -17.90 7.34
CA GLY A 14 -5.24 -16.84 6.35
C GLY A 14 -4.55 -15.59 6.92
N ARG A 15 -3.91 -15.69 8.10
CA ARG A 15 -3.16 -14.59 8.69
C ARG A 15 -1.75 -14.56 8.11
N ILE A 16 -1.22 -13.35 7.94
CA ILE A 16 0.19 -13.13 7.58
C ILE A 16 0.94 -12.57 8.79
N VAL A 17 2.12 -13.11 9.06
CA VAL A 17 2.99 -12.60 10.12
C VAL A 17 3.91 -11.53 9.55
N ILE A 18 3.77 -10.31 10.06
CA ILE A 18 4.69 -9.21 9.74
C ILE A 18 6.00 -9.40 10.54
N PRO A 19 7.16 -9.46 9.86
CA PRO A 19 8.47 -9.63 10.52
C PRO A 19 8.71 -8.59 11.62
N ILE A 20 9.41 -9.00 12.67
CA ILE A 20 9.63 -8.14 13.84
C ILE A 20 10.44 -6.89 13.49
N GLU A 21 11.37 -7.01 12.54
CA GLU A 21 12.21 -5.93 12.05
C GLU A 21 11.37 -4.83 11.38
N ALA A 22 10.41 -5.24 10.55
CA ALA A 22 9.49 -4.30 9.90
C ALA A 22 8.57 -3.63 10.93
N ARG A 23 8.05 -4.39 11.91
CA ARG A 23 7.23 -3.83 12.98
C ARG A 23 7.99 -2.82 13.83
N GLN A 24 9.24 -3.11 14.18
CA GLN A 24 10.08 -2.20 14.96
C GLN A 24 10.39 -0.91 14.19
N LEU A 25 10.72 -1.02 12.90
CA LEU A 25 10.97 0.14 12.04
C LEU A 25 9.75 1.06 11.94
N LEU A 26 8.55 0.48 11.89
CA LEU A 26 7.27 1.19 11.78
C LEU A 26 6.66 1.54 13.16
N GLY A 27 7.30 1.20 14.28
CA GLY A 27 6.75 1.42 15.62
C GLY A 27 5.48 0.62 15.93
N TRP A 28 5.22 -0.47 15.19
CA TRP A 28 4.03 -1.30 15.37
C TRP A 28 4.15 -2.23 16.57
N THR A 29 3.16 -2.17 17.43
CA THR A 29 2.94 -3.07 18.57
C THR A 29 1.93 -4.15 18.22
N ALA A 30 1.68 -5.10 19.13
CA ALA A 30 0.69 -6.16 18.93
C ALA A 30 -0.75 -5.64 18.75
N HIS A 31 -1.05 -4.41 19.21
CA HIS A 31 -2.38 -3.82 19.17
C HIS A 31 -2.46 -2.58 18.28
N THR A 32 -1.40 -2.29 17.51
CA THR A 32 -1.41 -1.16 16.59
C THR A 32 -2.50 -1.39 15.55
N PRO A 33 -3.51 -0.50 15.45
CA PRO A 33 -4.53 -0.62 14.43
C PRO A 33 -3.92 -0.37 13.04
N ILE A 34 -4.22 -1.26 12.10
CA ILE A 34 -3.68 -1.22 10.74
C ILE A 34 -4.82 -0.92 9.77
N GLU A 35 -4.62 0.09 8.93
CA GLU A 35 -5.45 0.37 7.76
C GLU A 35 -4.94 -0.40 6.54
N ILE A 36 -5.88 -0.86 5.71
CA ILE A 36 -5.60 -1.69 4.54
C ILE A 36 -5.98 -0.91 3.28
N GLY A 37 -5.02 -0.73 2.38
CA GLY A 37 -5.21 -0.17 1.05
C GLY A 37 -4.87 -1.19 -0.05
N ARG A 38 -5.20 -0.85 -1.29
CA ARG A 38 -4.89 -1.66 -2.48
C ARG A 38 -4.16 -0.81 -3.52
N LEU A 39 -3.12 -1.38 -4.11
CA LEU A 39 -2.45 -0.84 -5.29
C LEU A 39 -2.23 -1.96 -6.31
N GLY A 40 -3.05 -1.98 -7.35
CA GLY A 40 -3.06 -3.09 -8.32
C GLY A 40 -3.24 -4.43 -7.59
N ARG A 41 -2.24 -5.31 -7.70
CA ARG A 41 -2.21 -6.63 -7.04
C ARG A 41 -1.64 -6.63 -5.61
N TYR A 42 -1.17 -5.49 -5.12
CA TYR A 42 -0.58 -5.38 -3.78
C TYR A 42 -1.57 -4.87 -2.75
N ILE A 43 -1.42 -5.41 -1.54
CA ILE A 43 -2.07 -4.90 -0.33
C ILE A 43 -1.07 -3.97 0.36
N LEU A 44 -1.50 -2.75 0.63
CA LEU A 44 -0.73 -1.77 1.38
C LEU A 44 -1.25 -1.72 2.81
N LEU A 45 -0.32 -1.67 3.78
CA LEU A 45 -0.62 -1.63 5.20
C LEU A 45 -0.10 -0.32 5.79
N TYR A 46 -0.95 0.39 6.51
CA TYR A 46 -0.64 1.68 7.13
C TYR A 46 -1.01 1.66 8.60
N THR A 47 -0.34 2.49 9.41
CA THR A 47 -0.85 2.78 10.75
C THR A 47 -2.17 3.54 10.60
N GLN A 48 -3.16 3.22 11.41
CA GLN A 48 -4.44 3.93 11.37
C GLN A 48 -4.23 5.45 11.55
N GLY A 49 -4.83 6.24 10.66
CA GLY A 49 -4.68 7.70 10.64
C GLY A 49 -3.42 8.25 9.97
N GLU A 50 -2.46 7.40 9.54
CA GLU A 50 -1.36 7.84 8.66
C GLU A 50 -1.77 7.90 7.18
N SER A 51 -2.83 7.19 6.81
CA SER A 51 -3.37 7.27 5.47
C SER A 51 -4.18 8.56 5.34
N ASP A 52 -3.67 9.49 4.52
CA ASP A 52 -4.45 10.64 4.06
C ASP A 52 -5.63 10.24 3.17
N ALA A 53 -5.68 8.97 2.76
CA ALA A 53 -6.78 8.44 1.97
C ALA A 53 -8.01 8.25 2.86
N LYS A 54 -8.75 9.35 3.10
CA LYS A 54 -10.18 9.22 3.38
C LYS A 54 -10.76 8.36 2.26
N PRO A 55 -11.54 7.30 2.56
CA PRO A 55 -12.18 6.52 1.52
C PRO A 55 -12.99 7.47 0.65
N ILE A 56 -12.49 7.74 -0.56
CA ILE A 56 -13.24 8.51 -1.53
C ILE A 56 -14.40 7.58 -1.90
N PRO A 57 -15.66 7.98 -1.72
CA PRO A 57 -16.77 7.16 -2.18
C PRO A 57 -16.55 6.88 -3.67
N VAL A 58 -16.28 5.61 -3.99
CA VAL A 58 -15.97 5.16 -5.34
C VAL A 58 -17.23 5.37 -6.16
N ARG A 59 -17.29 6.49 -6.88
CA ARG A 59 -18.25 6.65 -7.96
C ARG A 59 -17.76 5.76 -9.08
N GLU A 60 -18.63 4.90 -9.60
CA GLU A 60 -18.31 4.12 -10.80
C GLU A 60 -17.89 5.09 -11.91
N ASN A 61 -16.61 5.05 -12.25
CA ASN A 61 -16.02 5.90 -13.27
C ASN A 61 -15.24 4.98 -14.22
N PRO A 62 -15.58 4.94 -15.52
CA PRO A 62 -14.94 4.06 -16.48
C PRO A 62 -13.42 4.30 -16.57
N VAL A 63 -12.97 5.55 -16.39
CA VAL A 63 -11.54 5.90 -16.38
C VAL A 63 -10.83 5.29 -15.18
N LEU A 64 -11.47 5.30 -14.00
CA LEU A 64 -10.87 4.70 -12.80
C LEU A 64 -10.72 3.19 -12.97
N ARG A 65 -11.73 2.54 -13.55
CA ARG A 65 -11.68 1.10 -13.82
C ARG A 65 -10.55 0.74 -14.79
N GLU A 66 -10.45 1.45 -15.91
CA GLU A 66 -9.36 1.25 -16.87
C GLU A 66 -7.99 1.47 -16.22
N THR A 67 -7.86 2.51 -15.39
CA THR A 67 -6.62 2.80 -14.66
C THR A 67 -6.28 1.68 -13.69
N GLU A 68 -7.25 1.12 -12.95
CA GLU A 68 -7.02 -0.02 -12.05
C GLU A 68 -6.58 -1.28 -12.81
N GLU A 69 -7.21 -1.55 -13.95
CA GLU A 69 -6.85 -2.68 -14.83
C GLU A 69 -5.43 -2.50 -15.40
N MET A 70 -5.08 -1.29 -15.85
CA MET A 70 -3.73 -0.95 -16.30
C MET A 70 -2.69 -1.15 -15.18
N LEU A 71 -2.95 -0.60 -13.99
CA LEU A 71 -2.07 -0.77 -12.83
C LEU A 71 -1.90 -2.26 -12.46
N GLY A 72 -2.96 -3.06 -12.56
CA GLY A 72 -2.90 -4.50 -12.30
C GLY A 72 -1.95 -5.26 -13.25
N ASN A 73 -1.79 -4.77 -14.48
CA ASN A 73 -0.98 -5.41 -15.52
C ASN A 73 0.49 -4.95 -15.54
N LEU A 74 0.86 -3.91 -14.79
CA LEU A 74 2.23 -3.43 -14.73
C LEU A 74 3.17 -4.47 -14.07
N PRO A 75 4.45 -4.53 -14.49
CA PRO A 75 5.47 -5.26 -13.75
C PRO A 75 5.73 -4.60 -12.39
N ASP A 76 6.24 -5.38 -11.42
CA ASP A 76 6.42 -4.94 -10.03
C ASP A 76 7.25 -3.65 -9.93
N GLN A 77 8.31 -3.53 -10.73
CA GLN A 77 9.21 -2.37 -10.73
C GLN A 77 8.48 -1.09 -11.14
N ASP A 78 7.67 -1.17 -12.19
CA ASP A 78 6.92 -0.03 -12.71
C ASP A 78 5.82 0.39 -11.75
N LEU A 79 5.14 -0.58 -11.13
CA LEU A 79 4.12 -0.30 -10.13
C LEU A 79 4.71 0.43 -8.91
N LEU A 80 5.88 -0.01 -8.43
CA LEU A 80 6.59 0.65 -7.33
C LEU A 80 7.04 2.07 -7.71
N LEU A 81 7.50 2.27 -8.95
CA LEU A 81 7.82 3.60 -9.46
C LEU A 81 6.60 4.51 -9.48
N VAL A 82 5.46 4.04 -9.98
CA VAL A 82 4.20 4.79 -9.98
C VAL A 82 3.80 5.18 -8.55
N TRP A 83 3.89 4.24 -7.60
CA TRP A 83 3.61 4.53 -6.20
C TRP A 83 4.52 5.62 -5.63
N GLU A 84 5.83 5.55 -5.90
CA GLU A 84 6.79 6.55 -5.43
C GLU A 84 6.49 7.94 -6.01
N ILE A 85 6.13 8.02 -7.30
CA ILE A 85 5.73 9.27 -7.93
C ILE A 85 4.47 9.83 -7.26
N LEU A 86 3.43 9.01 -7.09
CA LEU A 86 2.19 9.43 -6.44
C LEU A 86 2.44 9.89 -5.00
N HIS A 87 3.26 9.17 -4.25
CA HIS A 87 3.59 9.50 -2.87
C HIS A 87 4.38 10.82 -2.76
N ARG A 88 5.27 11.12 -3.71
CA ARG A 88 5.97 12.41 -3.76
C ARG A 88 5.02 13.56 -4.08
N LEU A 89 4.10 13.35 -5.02
CA LEU A 89 3.13 14.37 -5.42
C LEU A 89 2.20 14.75 -4.26
N THR A 90 1.74 13.76 -3.47
CA THR A 90 0.89 14.03 -2.30
C THR A 90 1.65 14.73 -1.17
N LYS A 91 2.93 14.40 -0.95
CA LYS A 91 3.77 15.09 0.03
C LYS A 91 4.05 16.55 -0.33
N GLN A 92 4.26 16.87 -1.61
CA GLN A 92 4.50 18.25 -2.04
C GLN A 92 3.30 19.17 -1.80
N GLN A 93 2.07 18.65 -1.87
CA GLN A 93 0.87 19.44 -1.60
C GLN A 93 0.73 19.84 -0.13
N LYS A 94 1.36 19.11 0.80
CA LYS A 94 1.29 19.39 2.25
C LYS A 94 2.31 20.42 2.75
N GLY A 95 3.31 20.77 1.96
CA GLY A 95 4.35 21.74 2.33
C GLY A 95 4.03 23.19 1.97
N ALA A 96 2.83 23.47 1.49
CA ALA A 96 2.41 24.78 0.96
C ALA A 96 1.31 25.47 1.79
N GLU A 97 0.98 24.94 2.98
CA GLU A 97 0.06 25.56 3.96
C GLU A 97 0.80 26.08 5.19
#